data_AF-A0A7C6X1Y6-F1
#
_entry.id   AF-A0A7C6X1Y6-F1
#
_cell.length_a   1.000
_cell.length_b   1.000
_cell.length_c   1.000
_cell.angle_alpha   90.00
_cell.angle_beta   90.00
_cell.angle_gamma   90.00
#
_symmetry.space_group_name_H-M   'P 1'
#
loop_
_entity.id
_entity.type
_entity.pdbx_description
1 polymer ?
#
loop_
_entity_poly.entity_id
_entity_poly.type
_entity_poly.pdbx_seq_one_letter_code
_entity_poly.pdbx_strand_id
1 'polypeptide(L)'
;MQSQSQGRLKKVFPGANTPEGFFSFYDSLIDPCANMIIIIKGGPGIGKSTLIKRIGSALLDMGYDTEYACCAHDPASYDGVVVAKLGLALFDGTPPHVLEPRFPGIVERIINLGDFLNRKNLVPHKQEVVETLREVSVLFERAFRYLKEARIIHDDWEAYNIQALDFGCLNCIAEELSSDSLLSTEISPNPGKPRHLFACAITASGPIHHLQTVVGHASRRYILRGEPGTGKSTIVKKVADKALCHGFDVEFYHCPLDPQKVEHTVIPELGVALVSSSWPHIVDPMNDIDRVIETGQAVSTRAISKYESVICDARQRFGQAFQRAVQCLHEAKQEYDKVQAIYSESMDFSAVERLGDRILGEVLELERKIREATA
;
A
#
# COMPACT_ATOMS: atom_id res chain seq x y z
N MET A 1 18.47 0.38 32.56
CA MET A 1 17.82 0.73 31.28
C MET A 1 16.81 -0.36 31.00
N GLN A 2 15.52 -0.08 31.21
CA GLN A 2 14.46 -1.01 30.79
C GLN A 2 14.58 -1.15 29.27
N SER A 3 14.68 -2.37 28.75
CA SER A 3 14.62 -2.62 27.31
C SER A 3 13.22 -2.21 26.86
N GLN A 4 13.07 -1.00 26.31
CA GLN A 4 11.86 -0.65 25.59
C GLN A 4 11.75 -1.64 24.43
N SER A 5 10.64 -2.38 24.37
CA SER A 5 10.32 -3.20 23.22
C SER A 5 10.24 -2.29 22.00
N GLN A 6 10.90 -2.66 20.91
CA GLN A 6 10.82 -1.95 19.63
C GLN A 6 9.35 -1.77 19.24
N GLY A 7 9.02 -0.61 18.64
CA GLY A 7 7.66 -0.30 18.21
C GLY A 7 7.19 -1.26 17.12
N ARG A 8 5.89 -1.24 16.83
CA ARG A 8 5.34 -2.08 15.76
C ARG A 8 5.60 -1.46 14.39
N LEU A 9 6.17 -2.27 13.49
CA LEU A 9 6.34 -1.92 12.09
C LEU A 9 5.11 -2.33 11.27
N LYS A 10 4.55 -1.37 10.53
CA LYS A 10 3.55 -1.61 9.48
C LYS A 10 4.07 -1.08 8.15
N LYS A 11 3.95 -1.85 7.07
CA LYS A 11 4.31 -1.43 5.72
C LYS A 11 3.09 -1.55 4.81
N VAL A 12 2.78 -0.47 4.10
CA VAL A 12 1.63 -0.37 3.19
C VAL A 12 2.03 0.38 1.94
N PHE A 13 1.19 0.32 0.92
CA PHE A 13 1.36 1.09 -0.31
C PHE A 13 0.17 2.07 -0.42
N PRO A 14 0.40 3.38 -0.24
CA PRO A 14 -0.65 4.38 -0.50
C PRO A 14 -0.84 4.68 -1.98
N GLY A 15 -0.02 4.13 -2.87
CA GLY A 15 -0.27 4.16 -4.30
C GLY A 15 0.20 2.89 -4.98
N ALA A 16 -0.26 2.66 -6.20
CA ALA A 16 0.04 1.44 -6.96
C ALA A 16 0.11 1.72 -8.46
N ASN A 17 0.87 0.90 -9.18
CA ASN A 17 0.77 0.79 -10.64
C ASN A 17 -0.44 -0.09 -10.99
N THR A 18 -1.37 0.45 -11.76
CA THR A 18 -2.67 -0.17 -12.06
C THR A 18 -2.98 -0.12 -13.57
N PRO A 19 -3.98 -0.85 -14.07
CA PRO A 19 -4.44 -0.74 -15.46
C PRO A 19 -4.82 0.69 -15.89
N GLU A 20 -5.27 1.52 -14.96
CA GLU A 20 -5.66 2.91 -15.17
C GLU A 20 -4.48 3.90 -15.07
N GLY A 21 -3.27 3.41 -14.76
CA GLY A 21 -2.09 4.22 -14.49
C GLY A 21 -1.68 4.19 -13.02
N PHE A 22 -1.01 5.25 -12.55
CA PHE A 22 -0.69 5.37 -11.14
C PHE A 22 -1.94 5.75 -10.33
N PHE A 23 -2.36 4.86 -9.44
CA PHE A 23 -3.51 5.07 -8.56
C PHE A 23 -3.02 5.51 -7.17
N SER A 24 -3.67 6.51 -6.58
CA SER A 24 -3.25 7.13 -5.31
C SER A 24 -4.37 7.12 -4.28
N PHE A 25 -4.03 6.67 -3.07
CA PHE A 25 -4.79 6.77 -1.83
C PHE A 25 -4.04 7.61 -0.77
N TYR A 26 -3.09 8.46 -1.17
CA TYR A 26 -2.32 9.27 -0.22
C TYR A 26 -3.20 10.20 0.63
N ASP A 27 -4.36 10.62 0.14
CA ASP A 27 -5.34 11.39 0.93
C ASP A 27 -5.79 10.64 2.20
N SER A 28 -5.78 9.31 2.19
CA SER A 28 -6.10 8.47 3.35
C SER A 28 -5.00 8.46 4.43
N LEU A 29 -3.84 9.03 4.15
CA LEU A 29 -2.70 9.12 5.08
C LEU A 29 -2.55 10.50 5.73
N ILE A 30 -3.26 11.52 5.21
CA ILE A 30 -3.15 12.90 5.69
C ILE A 30 -4.26 13.13 6.71
N ASP A 31 -3.88 13.25 7.98
CA ASP A 31 -4.78 13.68 9.05
C ASP A 31 -4.67 15.20 9.24
N PRO A 32 -5.76 15.97 9.02
CA PRO A 32 -5.79 17.41 9.32
C PRO A 32 -5.51 17.74 10.80
N CYS A 33 -5.71 16.79 11.70
CA CYS A 33 -5.45 16.92 13.14
C CYS A 33 -4.02 16.51 13.53
N ALA A 34 -3.16 16.18 12.55
CA ALA A 34 -1.76 15.89 12.80
C ALA A 34 -1.04 17.08 13.45
N ASN A 35 0.01 16.80 14.24
CA ASN A 35 0.84 17.84 14.84
C ASN A 35 1.91 18.35 13.86
N MET A 36 2.40 17.48 12.97
CA MET A 36 3.49 17.80 12.05
C MET A 36 3.43 16.95 10.79
N ILE A 37 3.35 17.58 9.64
CA ILE A 37 3.42 16.96 8.32
C ILE A 37 4.54 17.61 7.52
N ILE A 38 5.46 16.80 7.00
CA ILE A 38 6.58 17.26 6.18
C ILE A 38 6.44 16.68 4.77
N ILE A 39 6.32 17.56 3.79
CA ILE A 39 6.30 17.18 2.38
C ILE A 39 7.69 17.42 1.79
N ILE A 40 8.37 16.36 1.42
CA ILE A 40 9.72 16.37 0.86
C ILE A 40 9.60 16.48 -0.66
N LYS A 41 10.22 17.50 -1.25
CA LYS A 41 10.27 17.72 -2.70
C LYS A 41 11.72 17.63 -3.20
N GLY A 42 11.90 17.24 -4.46
CA GLY A 42 13.17 17.33 -5.18
C GLY A 42 13.33 16.25 -6.26
N GLY A 43 14.51 16.19 -6.88
CA GLY A 43 14.83 15.24 -7.94
C GLY A 43 14.93 13.76 -7.52
N PRO A 44 15.12 12.85 -8.49
CA PRO A 44 15.33 11.42 -8.25
C PRO A 44 16.68 11.15 -7.55
N GLY A 45 16.78 10.12 -6.70
CA GLY A 45 18.07 9.68 -6.13
C GLY A 45 18.71 10.59 -5.07
N ILE A 46 18.09 11.73 -4.71
CA ILE A 46 18.71 12.74 -3.84
C ILE A 46 18.57 12.50 -2.31
N GLY A 47 18.21 11.29 -1.89
CA GLY A 47 18.15 10.91 -0.47
C GLY A 47 16.78 11.08 0.24
N LYS A 48 15.67 11.25 -0.49
CA LYS A 48 14.31 11.35 0.08
C LYS A 48 13.94 10.13 0.93
N SER A 49 14.00 8.94 0.34
CA SER A 49 13.74 7.65 1.01
C SER A 49 14.69 7.43 2.20
N THR A 50 15.96 7.81 2.07
CA THR A 50 16.95 7.72 3.17
C THR A 50 16.56 8.59 4.36
N LEU A 51 16.12 9.83 4.12
CA LEU A 51 15.66 10.74 5.16
C LEU A 51 14.39 10.19 5.87
N ILE A 52 13.43 9.70 5.08
CA ILE A 52 12.20 9.07 5.60
C ILE A 52 12.55 7.85 6.47
N LYS A 53 13.39 6.95 5.96
CA LYS A 53 13.84 5.75 6.66
C LYS A 53 14.53 6.10 7.97
N ARG A 54 15.43 7.10 7.95
CA ARG A 54 16.19 7.54 9.11
C ARG A 54 15.28 7.98 10.26
N ILE A 55 14.30 8.85 9.97
CA ILE A 55 13.39 9.39 10.98
C ILE A 55 12.46 8.29 11.51
N GLY A 56 11.88 7.49 10.61
CA GLY A 56 11.01 6.39 11.02
C GLY A 56 11.72 5.33 11.85
N SER A 57 12.97 4.97 11.51
CA SER A 57 13.71 3.93 12.24
C SER A 57 14.06 4.40 13.65
N ALA A 58 14.45 5.66 13.81
CA ALA A 58 14.72 6.24 15.12
C ALA A 58 13.49 6.17 16.04
N LEU A 59 12.30 6.50 15.54
CA LEU A 59 11.05 6.44 16.31
C LEU A 59 10.62 5.00 16.60
N LEU A 60 10.76 4.10 15.63
CA LEU A 60 10.50 2.68 15.80
C LEU A 60 11.38 2.07 16.90
N ASP A 61 12.68 2.40 16.91
CA ASP A 61 13.63 1.96 17.92
C ASP A 61 13.35 2.55 19.32
N MET A 62 12.69 3.71 19.38
CA MET A 62 12.17 4.33 20.61
C MET A 62 10.85 3.73 21.10
N GLY A 63 10.31 2.71 20.43
CA GLY A 63 9.08 2.03 20.84
C GLY A 63 7.79 2.61 20.23
N TYR A 64 7.88 3.49 19.23
CA TYR A 64 6.70 4.03 18.55
C TYR A 64 6.27 3.15 17.38
N ASP A 65 4.98 2.82 17.34
CA ASP A 65 4.37 2.19 16.18
C ASP A 65 4.51 3.10 14.95
N THR A 66 5.06 2.54 13.89
CA THR A 66 5.50 3.29 12.71
C THR A 66 4.97 2.61 11.45
N GLU A 67 4.23 3.37 10.64
CA GLU A 67 3.70 2.93 9.36
C GLU A 67 4.51 3.53 8.22
N TYR A 68 5.17 2.69 7.42
CA TYR A 68 5.89 3.11 6.22
C TYR A 68 5.00 3.00 4.99
N ALA A 69 4.98 4.09 4.20
CA ALA A 69 4.49 4.11 2.84
C ALA A 69 5.62 3.63 1.90
N CYS A 70 5.48 2.40 1.39
CA CYS A 70 6.42 1.79 0.46
C CYS A 70 6.21 2.31 -0.96
N CYS A 71 7.31 2.42 -1.71
CA CYS A 71 7.25 2.83 -3.10
C CYS A 71 6.62 1.73 -3.96
N ALA A 72 5.65 2.12 -4.80
CA ALA A 72 4.96 1.22 -5.71
C ALA A 72 5.83 0.71 -6.86
N HIS A 73 6.99 1.33 -7.08
CA HIS A 73 7.90 1.00 -8.17
C HIS A 73 9.19 0.35 -7.69
N ASP A 74 9.82 0.88 -6.63
CA ASP A 74 11.06 0.38 -6.04
C ASP A 74 10.84 -0.21 -4.64
N PRO A 75 10.84 -1.55 -4.47
CA PRO A 75 10.60 -2.20 -3.18
C PRO A 75 11.58 -1.83 -2.07
N ALA A 76 12.76 -1.31 -2.40
CA ALA A 76 13.76 -0.89 -1.42
C ALA A 76 13.54 0.53 -0.88
N SER A 77 12.62 1.29 -1.48
CA SER A 77 12.38 2.70 -1.20
C SER A 77 11.08 2.95 -0.43
N TYR A 78 11.09 4.02 0.36
CA TYR A 78 9.92 4.52 1.07
C TYR A 78 9.56 5.92 0.56
N ASP A 79 8.28 6.09 0.26
CA ASP A 79 7.69 7.37 -0.12
C ASP A 79 7.09 8.10 1.09
N GLY A 80 7.06 7.46 2.26
CA GLY A 80 6.67 8.15 3.48
C GLY A 80 6.72 7.33 4.75
N VAL A 81 6.48 8.01 5.87
CA VAL A 81 6.34 7.41 7.19
C VAL A 81 5.32 8.17 8.03
N VAL A 82 4.48 7.45 8.76
CA VAL A 82 3.47 7.97 9.68
C VAL A 82 3.67 7.39 11.06
N VAL A 83 3.66 8.24 12.09
CA VAL A 83 3.68 7.86 13.51
C VAL A 83 2.47 8.49 14.19
N ALA A 84 1.38 7.72 14.22
CA ALA A 84 0.05 8.20 14.61
C ALA A 84 0.04 8.77 16.04
N LYS A 85 0.73 8.13 16.99
CA LYS A 85 0.82 8.59 18.39
C LYS A 85 1.42 10.00 18.53
N LEU A 86 2.27 10.40 17.58
CA LEU A 86 2.85 11.74 17.56
C LEU A 86 2.09 12.71 16.66
N GLY A 87 1.09 12.25 15.90
CA GLY A 87 0.52 13.02 14.80
C GLY A 87 1.59 13.47 13.81
N LEU A 88 2.58 12.61 13.52
CA LEU A 88 3.70 12.92 12.64
C LEU A 88 3.53 12.20 11.30
N ALA A 89 3.75 12.91 10.20
CA ALA A 89 3.85 12.31 8.88
C ALA A 89 4.96 12.96 8.04
N LEU A 90 5.68 12.15 7.27
CA LEU A 90 6.63 12.61 6.27
C LEU A 90 6.33 11.91 4.95
N PHE A 91 6.23 12.66 3.86
CA PHE A 91 5.93 12.12 2.54
C PHE A 91 6.84 12.70 1.46
N ASP A 92 7.20 11.87 0.49
CA ASP A 92 7.67 12.30 -0.83
C ASP A 92 6.48 12.88 -1.61
N GLY A 93 6.55 14.18 -1.90
CA GLY A 93 5.53 14.88 -2.68
C GLY A 93 5.85 15.00 -4.16
N THR A 94 6.78 14.20 -4.69
CA THR A 94 7.22 14.29 -6.09
C THR A 94 6.40 13.37 -6.99
N PRO A 95 6.23 13.70 -8.30
CA PRO A 95 5.49 12.84 -9.22
C PRO A 95 6.00 11.38 -9.19
N PRO A 96 5.11 10.37 -9.21
CA PRO A 96 3.66 10.46 -9.39
C PRO A 96 2.86 10.75 -8.10
N HIS A 97 3.52 10.85 -6.94
CA HIS A 97 2.96 11.08 -5.61
C HIS A 97 2.74 12.58 -5.33
N VAL A 98 2.15 13.32 -6.27
CA VAL A 98 2.03 14.78 -6.13
C VAL A 98 1.17 15.13 -4.92
N LEU A 99 1.83 15.61 -3.86
CA LEU A 99 1.22 16.09 -2.63
C LEU A 99 1.43 17.59 -2.52
N GLU A 100 0.34 18.34 -2.45
CA GLU A 100 0.36 19.77 -2.22
C GLU A 100 -0.21 20.08 -0.82
N PRO A 101 0.42 21.00 -0.07
CA PRO A 101 -0.04 21.32 1.28
C PRO A 101 -1.44 21.97 1.25
N ARG A 102 -2.32 21.49 2.12
CA ARG A 102 -3.66 22.00 2.37
C ARG A 102 -3.69 23.00 3.52
N PHE A 103 -2.78 22.86 4.50
CA PHE A 103 -2.68 23.67 5.71
C PHE A 103 -1.24 24.19 5.93
N PRO A 104 -0.66 24.89 4.94
CA PRO A 104 0.74 25.31 4.99
C PRO A 104 1.02 26.23 6.19
N GLY A 105 2.05 25.89 6.95
CA GLY A 105 2.51 26.67 8.11
C GLY A 105 1.72 26.45 9.41
N ILE A 106 0.61 25.69 9.36
CA ILE A 106 -0.14 25.29 10.57
C ILE A 106 0.36 23.93 11.02
N VAL A 107 0.21 22.91 10.17
CA VAL A 107 0.66 21.55 10.42
C VAL A 107 1.62 21.06 9.33
N GLU A 108 1.56 21.64 8.13
CA GLU A 108 2.35 21.20 6.98
C GLU A 108 3.52 22.13 6.65
N ARG A 109 4.66 21.54 6.27
CA ARG A 109 5.82 22.26 5.74
C ARG A 109 6.45 21.51 4.57
N ILE A 110 6.84 22.26 3.53
CA ILE A 110 7.62 21.72 2.41
C ILE A 110 9.11 21.80 2.73
N ILE A 111 9.82 20.71 2.47
CA ILE A 111 11.29 20.65 2.48
C ILE A 111 11.76 20.35 1.06
N ASN A 112 12.47 21.30 0.45
CA ASN A 112 13.02 21.12 -0.89
C ASN A 112 14.47 20.63 -0.81
N LEU A 113 14.69 19.35 -1.07
CA LEU A 113 16.05 18.81 -1.17
C LEU A 113 16.77 19.28 -2.44
N GLY A 114 16.05 19.83 -3.42
CA GLY A 114 16.65 20.42 -4.62
C GLY A 114 17.56 21.61 -4.35
N ASP A 115 17.48 22.22 -3.15
CA ASP A 115 18.32 23.34 -2.74
C ASP A 115 19.79 22.93 -2.52
N PHE A 116 20.06 21.63 -2.36
CA PHE A 116 21.41 21.07 -2.16
C PHE A 116 22.02 20.49 -3.44
N LEU A 117 21.38 20.69 -4.60
CA LEU A 117 21.89 20.23 -5.88
C LEU A 117 22.89 21.23 -6.48
N ASN A 118 24.05 20.72 -6.90
CA ASN A 118 24.99 21.48 -7.70
C ASN A 118 24.52 21.57 -9.15
N ARG A 119 23.81 22.65 -9.47
CA ARG A 119 23.31 22.90 -10.83
C ARG A 119 24.40 22.88 -11.91
N LYS A 120 25.64 23.31 -11.60
CA LYS A 120 26.72 23.34 -12.59
C LYS A 120 27.11 21.94 -13.06
N ASN A 121 26.96 20.93 -12.20
CA ASN A 121 27.21 19.53 -12.54
C ASN A 121 26.04 18.92 -13.33
N LEU A 122 24.80 19.36 -13.06
CA LEU A 122 23.59 18.83 -13.72
C LEU A 122 23.34 19.35 -15.13
N VAL A 123 23.58 20.66 -15.37
CA VAL A 123 23.24 21.29 -16.66
C VAL A 123 23.84 20.58 -17.89
N PRO A 124 25.10 20.09 -17.86
CA PRO A 124 25.67 19.32 -18.96
C PRO A 124 24.87 18.06 -19.35
N HIS A 125 24.20 17.41 -18.39
CA HIS A 125 23.42 16.18 -18.62
C HIS A 125 21.96 16.46 -19.02
N LYS A 126 21.58 17.73 -19.26
CA LYS A 126 20.18 18.11 -19.52
C LYS A 126 19.52 17.26 -20.61
N GLN A 127 20.19 17.07 -21.74
CA GLN A 127 19.62 16.36 -22.88
C GLN A 127 19.42 14.88 -22.56
N GLU A 128 20.44 14.24 -21.99
CA GLU A 128 20.40 12.86 -21.51
C GLU A 128 19.24 12.63 -20.53
N VAL A 129 19.13 13.47 -19.49
CA VAL A 129 18.06 13.38 -18.50
C VAL A 129 16.67 13.50 -19.14
N VAL A 130 16.48 14.45 -20.07
CA VAL A 130 15.20 14.66 -20.74
C VAL A 130 14.83 13.47 -21.62
N GLU A 131 15.79 12.92 -22.36
CA GLU A 131 15.57 11.77 -23.23
C GLU A 131 15.28 10.50 -22.43
N THR A 132 16.06 10.22 -21.38
CA THR A 132 15.83 9.07 -20.50
C THR A 132 14.47 9.15 -19.81
N LEU A 133 14.07 10.31 -19.29
CA LEU A 133 12.75 10.45 -18.64
C LEU A 133 11.58 10.30 -19.63
N ARG A 134 11.76 10.64 -20.91
CA ARG A 134 10.77 10.33 -21.95
C ARG A 134 10.66 8.82 -22.16
N GLU A 135 11.78 8.12 -22.23
CA GLU A 135 11.78 6.66 -22.40
C GLU A 135 11.12 5.96 -21.20
N VAL A 136 11.47 6.37 -19.98
CA VAL A 136 10.81 5.89 -18.74
C VAL A 136 9.30 6.08 -18.84
N SER A 137 8.83 7.24 -19.29
CA SER A 137 7.38 7.51 -19.45
C SER A 137 6.73 6.55 -20.46
N VAL A 138 7.37 6.31 -21.60
CA VAL A 138 6.89 5.35 -22.61
C VAL A 138 6.82 3.93 -22.05
N LEU A 139 7.81 3.51 -21.27
CA LEU A 139 7.84 2.18 -20.64
C LEU A 139 6.72 2.03 -19.60
N PHE A 140 6.45 3.04 -18.78
CA PHE A 140 5.30 3.03 -17.88
C PHE A 140 3.97 2.93 -18.63
N GLU A 141 3.77 3.71 -19.70
CA GLU A 141 2.56 3.59 -20.52
C GLU A 141 2.39 2.19 -21.13
N ARG A 142 3.48 1.56 -21.57
CA ARG A 142 3.45 0.17 -22.05
C ARG A 142 3.09 -0.79 -20.94
N ALA A 143 3.65 -0.63 -19.74
CA ALA A 143 3.32 -1.43 -18.58
C ALA A 143 1.82 -1.33 -18.26
N PHE A 144 1.25 -0.12 -18.20
CA PHE A 144 -0.17 0.08 -17.94
C PHE A 144 -1.07 -0.55 -19.01
N ARG A 145 -0.68 -0.49 -20.30
CA ARG A 145 -1.39 -1.20 -21.37
C ARG A 145 -1.39 -2.71 -21.17
N TYR A 146 -0.27 -3.31 -20.76
CA TYR A 146 -0.21 -4.74 -20.45
C TYR A 146 -0.95 -5.11 -19.16
N LEU A 147 -0.97 -4.24 -18.15
CA LEU A 147 -1.84 -4.43 -16.97
C LEU A 147 -3.31 -4.41 -17.36
N LYS A 148 -3.71 -3.53 -18.27
CA LYS A 148 -5.07 -3.49 -18.81
C LYS A 148 -5.42 -4.76 -19.59
N GLU A 149 -4.50 -5.28 -20.40
CA GLU A 149 -4.65 -6.60 -21.04
C GLU A 149 -4.85 -7.70 -19.99
N ALA A 150 -3.97 -7.75 -18.97
CA ALA A 150 -4.05 -8.72 -17.89
C ALA A 150 -5.40 -8.62 -17.13
N ARG A 151 -5.87 -7.41 -16.85
CA ARG A 151 -7.16 -7.16 -16.20
C ARG A 151 -8.33 -7.72 -17.01
N ILE A 152 -8.39 -7.44 -18.31
CA ILE A 152 -9.46 -7.96 -19.19
C ILE A 152 -9.49 -9.50 -19.17
N ILE A 153 -8.33 -10.14 -19.22
CA ILE A 153 -8.23 -11.61 -19.19
C ILE A 153 -8.63 -12.15 -17.81
N HIS A 154 -8.21 -11.47 -16.74
CA HIS A 154 -8.58 -11.83 -15.38
C HIS A 154 -10.10 -11.73 -15.17
N ASP A 155 -10.76 -10.71 -15.71
CA ASP A 155 -12.21 -10.54 -15.60
C ASP A 155 -12.99 -11.66 -16.31
N ASP A 156 -12.52 -12.10 -17.48
CA ASP A 156 -13.07 -13.27 -18.18
C ASP A 156 -12.91 -14.54 -17.33
N TRP A 157 -11.74 -14.74 -16.72
CA TRP A 157 -11.51 -15.84 -15.78
C TRP A 157 -12.47 -15.78 -14.58
N GLU A 158 -12.65 -14.61 -13.95
CA GLU A 158 -13.59 -14.47 -12.83
C GLU A 158 -15.04 -14.79 -13.23
N ALA A 159 -15.45 -14.39 -14.43
CA ALA A 159 -16.81 -14.53 -14.91
C ALA A 159 -17.29 -15.98 -14.91
N TYR A 160 -16.42 -16.96 -15.23
CA TYR A 160 -16.79 -18.38 -15.19
C TYR A 160 -17.12 -18.85 -13.76
N ASN A 161 -16.33 -18.45 -12.78
CA ASN A 161 -16.59 -18.78 -11.37
C ASN A 161 -17.85 -18.07 -10.85
N ILE A 162 -18.06 -16.81 -11.24
CA ILE A 162 -19.25 -16.02 -10.86
C ILE A 162 -20.53 -16.65 -11.41
N GLN A 163 -20.53 -17.13 -12.66
CA GLN A 163 -21.69 -17.81 -13.25
C GLN A 163 -22.06 -19.12 -12.54
N ALA A 164 -21.08 -19.77 -11.92
CA ALA A 164 -21.26 -21.01 -11.16
C ALA A 164 -21.47 -20.77 -9.65
N LEU A 165 -21.54 -19.51 -9.21
CA LEU A 165 -21.57 -19.11 -7.81
C LEU A 165 -22.98 -19.21 -7.22
N ASP A 166 -23.10 -19.88 -6.08
CA ASP A 166 -24.27 -19.85 -5.21
C ASP A 166 -24.18 -18.61 -4.30
N PHE A 167 -24.87 -17.55 -4.71
CA PHE A 167 -24.95 -16.31 -3.93
C PHE A 167 -25.62 -16.50 -2.57
N GLY A 168 -26.52 -17.47 -2.41
CA GLY A 168 -27.14 -17.80 -1.13
C GLY A 168 -26.11 -18.34 -0.14
N CYS A 169 -25.33 -19.33 -0.57
CA CYS A 169 -24.22 -19.87 0.19
C CYS A 169 -23.20 -18.78 0.57
N LEU A 170 -22.82 -17.93 -0.40
CA LEU A 170 -21.89 -16.82 -0.14
C LEU A 170 -22.43 -15.82 0.89
N ASN A 171 -23.73 -15.52 0.84
CA ASN A 171 -24.38 -14.63 1.81
C ASN A 171 -24.35 -15.22 3.22
N CYS A 172 -24.59 -16.53 3.36
CA CYS A 172 -24.50 -17.22 4.65
C CYS A 172 -23.08 -17.14 5.22
N ILE A 173 -22.05 -17.38 4.39
CA ILE A 173 -20.64 -17.25 4.81
C ILE A 173 -20.35 -15.82 5.28
N ALA A 174 -20.75 -14.82 4.49
CA ALA A 174 -20.50 -13.42 4.85
C ALA A 174 -21.20 -13.01 6.15
N GLU A 175 -22.44 -13.46 6.39
CA GLU A 175 -23.18 -13.15 7.60
C GLU A 175 -22.64 -13.90 8.83
N GLU A 176 -22.17 -15.13 8.64
CA GLU A 176 -21.49 -15.89 9.69
C GLU A 176 -20.21 -15.17 10.14
N LEU A 177 -19.33 -14.82 9.20
CA LEU A 177 -18.09 -14.11 9.49
C LEU A 177 -18.34 -12.73 10.08
N SER A 178 -19.38 -12.03 9.60
CA SER A 178 -19.82 -10.76 10.15
C SER A 178 -20.23 -10.88 11.62
N SER A 179 -21.07 -11.87 11.93
CA SER A 179 -21.58 -12.09 13.28
C SER A 179 -20.48 -12.50 14.26
N ASP A 180 -19.57 -13.38 13.81
CA ASP A 180 -18.42 -13.82 14.58
C ASP A 180 -17.42 -12.68 14.83
N SER A 181 -17.17 -11.84 13.82
CA SER A 181 -16.24 -10.70 13.93
C SER A 181 -16.73 -9.60 14.87
N LEU A 182 -18.04 -9.33 14.85
CA LEU A 182 -18.63 -8.17 15.53
C LEU A 182 -19.17 -8.49 16.95
N LEU A 183 -19.15 -9.76 17.38
CA LEU A 183 -19.46 -10.22 18.75
C LEU A 183 -20.72 -9.58 19.36
N SER A 184 -21.82 -9.49 18.60
CA SER A 184 -23.10 -8.91 19.05
C SER A 184 -23.07 -7.42 19.40
N THR A 185 -22.17 -6.64 18.81
CA THR A 185 -22.22 -5.18 18.86
C THR A 185 -23.51 -4.65 18.21
N GLU A 186 -23.98 -3.50 18.67
CA GLU A 186 -25.15 -2.82 18.10
C GLU A 186 -24.74 -1.86 16.98
N ILE A 187 -25.71 -1.51 16.12
CA ILE A 187 -25.51 -0.47 15.11
C ILE A 187 -25.24 0.86 15.81
N SER A 188 -24.22 1.57 15.36
CA SER A 188 -23.85 2.88 15.91
C SER A 188 -24.59 4.00 15.17
N PRO A 189 -25.06 5.06 15.87
CA PRO A 189 -25.56 6.27 15.22
C PRO A 189 -24.45 7.03 14.47
N ASN A 190 -23.19 6.81 14.85
CA ASN A 190 -22.03 7.40 14.20
C ASN A 190 -21.29 6.29 13.45
N PRO A 191 -21.29 6.27 12.11
CA PRO A 191 -20.53 5.29 11.36
C PRO A 191 -19.03 5.50 11.59
N GLY A 192 -18.29 4.40 11.55
CA GLY A 192 -16.83 4.45 11.60
C GLY A 192 -16.25 5.01 10.31
N LYS A 193 -14.93 5.21 10.29
CA LYS A 193 -14.22 5.85 9.18
C LYS A 193 -13.54 4.81 8.29
N PRO A 194 -13.76 4.87 6.96
CA PRO A 194 -13.00 4.06 6.02
C PRO A 194 -11.62 4.68 5.79
N ARG A 195 -10.60 3.83 5.74
CA ARG A 195 -9.24 4.18 5.31
C ARG A 195 -8.84 3.27 4.15
N HIS A 196 -8.48 3.84 3.00
CA HIS A 196 -8.16 3.05 1.81
C HIS A 196 -6.67 3.02 1.53
N LEU A 197 -6.13 1.82 1.29
CA LEU A 197 -4.72 1.56 1.06
C LEU A 197 -4.55 0.36 0.11
N PHE A 198 -3.32 0.05 -0.29
CA PHE A 198 -2.95 -1.25 -0.84
C PHE A 198 -2.02 -1.99 0.13
N ALA A 199 -2.19 -3.30 0.23
CA ALA A 199 -1.25 -4.17 0.96
C ALA A 199 -0.19 -4.80 0.04
N CYS A 200 -0.39 -4.66 -1.28
CA CYS A 200 0.43 -5.19 -2.35
C CYS A 200 0.63 -4.10 -3.41
N ALA A 201 1.73 -4.15 -4.16
CA ALA A 201 1.95 -3.32 -5.34
C ALA A 201 2.58 -4.15 -6.47
N ILE A 202 2.34 -3.74 -7.71
CA ILE A 202 3.01 -4.30 -8.90
C ILE A 202 4.24 -3.44 -9.17
N THR A 203 5.41 -3.96 -8.80
CA THR A 203 6.69 -3.23 -8.78
C THR A 203 7.58 -3.64 -9.96
N ALA A 204 8.74 -2.98 -10.11
CA ALA A 204 9.78 -3.35 -11.06
C ALA A 204 10.42 -4.74 -10.79
N SER A 205 10.16 -5.32 -9.61
CA SER A 205 10.60 -6.69 -9.24
C SER A 205 9.46 -7.69 -9.25
N GLY A 206 8.30 -7.33 -9.80
CA GLY A 206 7.08 -8.13 -9.74
C GLY A 206 6.17 -7.71 -8.58
N PRO A 207 5.14 -8.52 -8.26
CA PRO A 207 4.22 -8.18 -7.20
C PRO A 207 4.88 -8.37 -5.84
N ILE A 208 4.80 -7.35 -4.99
CA ILE A 208 5.34 -7.35 -3.62
C ILE A 208 4.20 -7.02 -2.67
N HIS A 209 4.07 -7.77 -1.58
CA HIS A 209 3.09 -7.50 -0.52
C HIS A 209 3.73 -7.44 0.86
N HIS A 210 3.08 -6.69 1.74
CA HIS A 210 3.50 -6.51 3.14
C HIS A 210 2.41 -6.92 4.14
N LEU A 211 1.45 -7.75 3.70
CA LEU A 211 0.31 -8.19 4.50
C LEU A 211 0.67 -8.65 5.91
N GLN A 212 1.77 -9.39 6.08
CA GLN A 212 2.15 -9.89 7.40
C GLN A 212 2.40 -8.76 8.42
N THR A 213 2.91 -7.61 7.98
CA THR A 213 3.10 -6.42 8.84
C THR A 213 1.77 -5.72 9.17
N VAL A 214 0.79 -5.87 8.28
CA VAL A 214 -0.57 -5.34 8.42
C VAL A 214 -1.39 -6.21 9.35
N VAL A 215 -1.49 -7.51 9.11
CA VAL A 215 -2.43 -8.41 9.81
C VAL A 215 -1.80 -9.25 10.91
N GLY A 216 -0.47 -9.31 11.01
CA GLY A 216 0.23 -10.25 11.91
C GLY A 216 0.02 -10.05 13.41
N HIS A 217 -0.62 -8.95 13.80
CA HIS A 217 -0.96 -8.58 15.17
C HIS A 217 -2.46 -8.72 15.48
N ALA A 218 -3.27 -9.03 14.46
CA ALA A 218 -4.69 -9.22 14.64
C ALA A 218 -4.90 -10.45 15.52
N SER A 219 -5.71 -10.32 16.57
CA SER A 219 -6.08 -11.41 17.46
C SER A 219 -6.94 -12.47 16.77
N ARG A 220 -7.55 -12.13 15.64
CA ARG A 220 -8.33 -13.06 14.82
C ARG A 220 -8.16 -12.75 13.34
N ARG A 221 -7.89 -13.79 12.54
CA ARG A 221 -7.77 -13.65 11.09
C ARG A 221 -8.62 -14.68 10.36
N TYR A 222 -9.38 -14.20 9.37
CA TYR A 222 -10.11 -15.05 8.45
C TYR A 222 -9.39 -15.10 7.11
N ILE A 223 -8.91 -16.28 6.73
CA ILE A 223 -8.14 -16.48 5.51
C ILE A 223 -9.06 -17.06 4.44
N LEU A 224 -9.45 -16.23 3.46
CA LEU A 224 -10.34 -16.61 2.37
C LEU A 224 -9.52 -17.23 1.23
N ARG A 225 -9.73 -18.52 0.95
CA ARG A 225 -9.04 -19.26 -0.11
C ARG A 225 -10.02 -19.65 -1.21
N GLY A 226 -9.58 -19.44 -2.45
CA GLY A 226 -10.37 -19.79 -3.62
C GLY A 226 -9.88 -19.07 -4.86
N GLU A 227 -10.31 -19.55 -6.02
CA GLU A 227 -9.97 -18.98 -7.33
C GLU A 227 -10.54 -17.55 -7.50
N PRO A 228 -10.08 -16.78 -8.50
CA PRO A 228 -10.73 -15.53 -8.92
C PRO A 228 -12.22 -15.74 -9.20
N GLY A 229 -13.07 -14.78 -8.82
CA GLY A 229 -14.54 -14.89 -8.99
C GLY A 229 -15.30 -15.76 -7.97
N THR A 230 -14.65 -16.38 -6.99
CA THR A 230 -15.32 -17.19 -5.94
C THR A 230 -15.99 -16.37 -4.82
N GLY A 231 -16.08 -15.05 -4.95
CA GLY A 231 -16.79 -14.18 -3.99
C GLY A 231 -15.98 -13.66 -2.79
N LYS A 232 -14.65 -13.88 -2.75
CA LYS A 232 -13.77 -13.40 -1.67
C LYS A 232 -13.95 -11.91 -1.36
N SER A 233 -13.81 -11.05 -2.36
CA SER A 233 -13.97 -9.58 -2.19
C SER A 233 -15.38 -9.18 -1.76
N THR A 234 -16.40 -9.92 -2.17
CA THR A 234 -17.78 -9.69 -1.72
C THR A 234 -17.94 -9.97 -0.23
N ILE A 235 -17.36 -11.06 0.27
CA ILE A 235 -17.33 -11.37 1.71
C ILE A 235 -16.61 -10.26 2.47
N VAL A 236 -15.39 -9.91 2.04
CA VAL A 236 -14.57 -8.87 2.69
C VAL A 236 -15.33 -7.55 2.78
N LYS A 237 -15.92 -7.10 1.66
CA LYS A 237 -16.68 -5.85 1.61
C LYS A 237 -17.91 -5.88 2.52
N LYS A 238 -18.68 -6.97 2.55
CA LYS A 238 -19.86 -7.09 3.42
C LYS A 238 -19.50 -6.99 4.90
N VAL A 239 -18.44 -7.65 5.33
CA VAL A 239 -17.99 -7.62 6.72
C VAL A 239 -17.47 -6.22 7.09
N ALA A 240 -16.69 -5.61 6.19
CA ALA A 240 -16.17 -4.24 6.36
C ALA A 240 -17.30 -3.19 6.44
N ASP A 241 -18.26 -3.24 5.52
CA ASP A 241 -19.40 -2.32 5.48
C ASP A 241 -20.25 -2.45 6.76
N LYS A 242 -20.44 -3.68 7.26
CA LYS A 242 -21.17 -3.91 8.52
C LYS A 242 -20.38 -3.37 9.73
N ALA A 243 -19.06 -3.52 9.76
CA ALA A 243 -18.22 -2.94 10.81
C ALA A 243 -18.30 -1.41 10.84
N LEU A 244 -18.29 -0.75 9.68
CA LEU A 244 -18.51 0.69 9.58
C LEU A 244 -19.87 1.10 10.14
N CYS A 245 -20.95 0.37 9.81
CA CYS A 245 -22.29 0.62 10.38
C CYS A 245 -22.35 0.43 11.90
N HIS A 246 -21.48 -0.39 12.48
CA HIS A 246 -21.35 -0.59 13.93
C HIS A 246 -20.41 0.43 14.59
N GLY A 247 -19.91 1.41 13.83
CA GLY A 247 -19.11 2.52 14.36
C GLY A 247 -17.61 2.25 14.45
N PHE A 248 -17.12 1.13 13.90
CA PHE A 248 -15.70 0.81 13.91
C PHE A 248 -14.97 1.41 12.71
N ASP A 249 -13.77 1.93 12.93
CA ASP A 249 -12.91 2.34 11.82
C ASP A 249 -12.43 1.09 11.07
N VAL A 250 -12.33 1.22 9.74
CA VAL A 250 -12.02 0.07 8.88
C VAL A 250 -10.95 0.45 7.88
N GLU A 251 -9.88 -0.35 7.86
CA GLU A 251 -8.86 -0.28 6.83
C GLU A 251 -9.23 -1.22 5.68
N PHE A 252 -9.32 -0.67 4.47
CA PHE A 252 -9.58 -1.37 3.22
C PHE A 252 -8.29 -1.49 2.42
N TYR A 253 -7.95 -2.72 2.04
CA TYR A 253 -6.80 -3.01 1.21
C TYR A 253 -7.26 -3.50 -0.17
N HIS A 254 -6.99 -2.68 -1.18
CA HIS A 254 -7.47 -2.91 -2.55
C HIS A 254 -6.51 -3.76 -3.39
N CYS A 255 -7.04 -4.32 -4.47
CA CYS A 255 -6.27 -5.04 -5.48
C CYS A 255 -5.55 -4.04 -6.41
N PRO A 256 -4.23 -4.14 -6.63
CA PRO A 256 -3.55 -3.28 -7.61
C PRO A 256 -4.00 -3.51 -9.07
N LEU A 257 -4.48 -4.70 -9.40
CA LEU A 257 -5.02 -5.01 -10.73
C LEU A 257 -6.46 -4.46 -10.91
N ASP A 258 -7.16 -4.21 -9.80
CA ASP A 258 -8.52 -3.69 -9.77
C ASP A 258 -8.71 -2.80 -8.52
N PRO A 259 -8.35 -1.51 -8.60
CA PRO A 259 -8.33 -0.63 -7.44
C PRO A 259 -9.70 -0.39 -6.79
N GLN A 260 -10.80 -0.80 -7.43
CA GLN A 260 -12.14 -0.73 -6.85
C GLN A 260 -12.48 -1.95 -5.99
N LYS A 261 -11.70 -3.03 -6.11
CA LYS A 261 -11.96 -4.30 -5.46
C LYS A 261 -11.12 -4.42 -4.19
N VAL A 262 -11.82 -4.53 -3.08
CA VAL A 262 -11.23 -4.78 -1.76
C VAL A 262 -10.85 -6.26 -1.66
N GLU A 263 -9.59 -6.54 -1.34
CA GLU A 263 -9.06 -7.91 -1.15
C GLU A 263 -8.90 -8.26 0.33
N HIS A 264 -8.61 -7.27 1.16
CA HIS A 264 -8.41 -7.47 2.59
C HIS A 264 -9.02 -6.32 3.39
N THR A 265 -9.36 -6.59 4.64
CA THR A 265 -9.76 -5.56 5.58
C THR A 265 -9.22 -5.84 6.97
N VAL A 266 -8.97 -4.76 7.72
CA VAL A 266 -8.63 -4.80 9.15
C VAL A 266 -9.61 -3.90 9.88
N ILE A 267 -10.13 -4.40 11.00
CA ILE A 267 -10.94 -3.63 11.96
C ILE A 267 -10.06 -3.49 13.21
N PRO A 268 -9.29 -2.39 13.33
CA PRO A 268 -8.23 -2.29 14.33
C PRO A 268 -8.73 -2.42 15.77
N GLU A 269 -9.85 -1.79 16.12
CA GLU A 269 -10.39 -1.81 17.48
C GLU A 269 -10.82 -3.22 17.93
N LEU A 270 -11.21 -4.07 16.98
CA LEU A 270 -11.61 -5.45 17.24
C LEU A 270 -10.44 -6.45 17.13
N GLY A 271 -9.29 -6.02 16.60
CA GLY A 271 -8.19 -6.91 16.29
C GLY A 271 -8.56 -7.99 15.26
N VAL A 272 -9.49 -7.69 14.34
CA VAL A 272 -10.00 -8.62 13.33
C VAL A 272 -9.42 -8.28 11.96
N ALA A 273 -8.97 -9.28 11.22
CA ALA A 273 -8.58 -9.15 9.82
C ALA A 273 -9.27 -10.19 8.92
N LEU A 274 -9.70 -9.78 7.74
CA LEU A 274 -10.12 -10.69 6.67
C LEU A 274 -9.16 -10.54 5.50
N VAL A 275 -8.63 -11.66 5.02
CA VAL A 275 -7.55 -11.68 4.06
C VAL A 275 -7.89 -12.67 2.95
N SER A 276 -8.08 -12.18 1.72
CA SER A 276 -7.96 -13.03 0.53
C SER A 276 -6.55 -13.62 0.47
N SER A 277 -6.42 -14.93 0.27
CA SER A 277 -5.14 -15.61 0.09
C SER A 277 -5.12 -16.30 -1.27
N SER A 278 -4.58 -15.58 -2.25
CA SER A 278 -4.30 -16.06 -3.61
C SER A 278 -3.00 -15.43 -4.10
N TRP A 279 -2.34 -16.01 -5.09
CA TRP A 279 -1.22 -15.33 -5.75
C TRP A 279 -1.66 -13.92 -6.20
N PRO A 280 -0.86 -12.86 -5.96
CA PRO A 280 0.51 -12.87 -5.47
C PRO A 280 0.68 -12.76 -3.93
N HIS A 281 -0.41 -12.72 -3.17
CA HIS A 281 -0.44 -12.41 -1.74
C HIS A 281 -0.78 -13.64 -0.88
N ILE A 282 -0.09 -14.76 -1.08
CA ILE A 282 -0.34 -16.00 -0.33
C ILE A 282 -0.05 -15.77 1.15
N VAL A 283 -1.02 -16.08 2.01
CA VAL A 283 -0.88 -16.01 3.46
C VAL A 283 -1.03 -17.41 4.04
N ASP A 284 0.04 -17.86 4.68
CA ASP A 284 0.03 -19.11 5.42
C ASP A 284 -0.64 -18.92 6.78
N PRO A 285 -1.50 -19.88 7.19
CA PRO A 285 -2.20 -19.78 8.44
C PRO A 285 -1.23 -19.94 9.62
N MET A 286 -1.45 -19.15 10.66
CA MET A 286 -0.84 -19.30 11.97
C MET A 286 -1.73 -20.21 12.82
N ASN A 287 -1.10 -21.10 13.60
CA ASN A 287 -1.83 -21.98 14.50
C ASN A 287 -2.57 -21.14 15.57
N ASP A 288 -3.79 -21.58 15.91
CA ASP A 288 -4.64 -21.11 17.01
C ASP A 288 -5.45 -19.81 16.84
N ILE A 289 -5.10 -18.91 15.89
CA ILE A 289 -5.83 -17.63 15.68
C ILE A 289 -6.52 -17.51 14.31
N ASP A 290 -6.19 -18.40 13.38
CA ASP A 290 -6.67 -18.31 12.00
C ASP A 290 -7.83 -19.24 11.73
N ARG A 291 -8.84 -18.70 11.06
CA ARG A 291 -9.95 -19.46 10.50
C ARG A 291 -9.85 -19.42 8.98
N VAL A 292 -9.58 -20.57 8.37
CA VAL A 292 -9.52 -20.71 6.90
C VAL A 292 -10.93 -20.95 6.36
N ILE A 293 -11.33 -20.19 5.33
CA ILE A 293 -12.60 -20.32 4.64
C ILE A 293 -12.35 -20.60 3.16
N GLU A 294 -12.73 -21.79 2.73
CA GLU A 294 -12.67 -22.19 1.32
C GLU A 294 -13.89 -21.66 0.58
N THR A 295 -13.74 -20.55 -0.14
CA THR A 295 -14.84 -19.92 -0.90
C THR A 295 -15.24 -20.74 -2.13
N GLY A 296 -14.38 -21.67 -2.57
CA GLY A 296 -14.72 -22.64 -3.62
C GLY A 296 -15.94 -23.50 -3.29
N GLN A 297 -16.30 -23.68 -2.01
CA GLN A 297 -17.51 -24.41 -1.61
C GLN A 297 -18.82 -23.74 -2.08
N ALA A 298 -18.78 -22.44 -2.36
CA ALA A 298 -19.92 -21.69 -2.91
C ALA A 298 -19.99 -21.80 -4.44
N VAL A 299 -19.09 -22.52 -5.10
CA VAL A 299 -19.06 -22.67 -6.56
C VAL A 299 -19.47 -24.07 -6.97
N SER A 300 -20.42 -24.16 -7.90
CA SER A 300 -20.88 -25.43 -8.45
C SER A 300 -19.78 -26.10 -9.29
N THR A 301 -19.14 -27.13 -8.74
CA THR A 301 -18.09 -27.91 -9.42
C THR A 301 -18.59 -28.50 -10.75
N ARG A 302 -19.86 -28.89 -10.82
CA ARG A 302 -20.48 -29.41 -12.05
C ARG A 302 -20.65 -28.34 -13.14
N ALA A 303 -20.89 -27.10 -12.74
CA ALA A 303 -21.00 -26.00 -13.69
C ALA A 303 -19.61 -25.59 -14.21
N ILE A 304 -18.63 -25.47 -13.31
CA ILE A 304 -17.29 -24.99 -13.64
C ILE A 304 -16.46 -26.00 -14.45
N SER A 305 -16.67 -27.31 -14.27
CA SER A 305 -15.90 -28.36 -14.98
C SER A 305 -16.03 -28.28 -16.50
N LYS A 306 -17.08 -27.62 -17.02
CA LYS A 306 -17.26 -27.41 -18.46
C LYS A 306 -16.30 -26.36 -19.05
N TYR A 307 -15.73 -25.52 -18.20
CA TYR A 307 -14.90 -24.37 -18.59
C TYR A 307 -13.43 -24.55 -18.18
N GLU A 308 -13.04 -25.71 -17.66
CA GLU A 308 -11.69 -25.95 -17.12
C GLU A 308 -10.58 -25.64 -18.12
N SER A 309 -10.74 -26.07 -19.39
CA SER A 309 -9.77 -25.78 -20.45
C SER A 309 -9.65 -24.27 -20.75
N VAL A 310 -10.78 -23.56 -20.78
CA VAL A 310 -10.84 -22.12 -21.03
C VAL A 310 -10.23 -21.34 -19.86
N ILE A 311 -10.51 -21.76 -18.63
CA ILE A 311 -9.93 -21.17 -17.41
C ILE A 311 -8.41 -21.38 -17.38
N CYS A 312 -7.93 -22.57 -17.74
CA CYS A 312 -6.51 -22.87 -17.81
C CYS A 312 -5.80 -21.98 -18.85
N ASP A 313 -6.40 -21.81 -20.03
CA ASP A 313 -5.90 -20.90 -21.07
C ASP A 313 -5.90 -19.43 -20.61
N ALA A 314 -6.99 -18.96 -19.98
CA ALA A 314 -7.08 -17.62 -19.42
C ALA A 314 -5.99 -17.35 -18.37
N ARG A 315 -5.75 -18.31 -17.46
CA ARG A 315 -4.67 -18.23 -16.46
C ARG A 315 -3.30 -18.09 -17.12
N GLN A 316 -3.02 -18.85 -18.17
CA GLN A 316 -1.75 -18.76 -18.90
C GLN A 316 -1.59 -17.40 -19.58
N ARG A 317 -2.61 -16.95 -20.32
CA ARG A 317 -2.60 -15.65 -21.00
C ARG A 317 -2.47 -14.48 -20.02
N PHE A 318 -3.16 -14.57 -18.88
CA PHE A 318 -3.04 -13.62 -17.78
C PHE A 318 -1.58 -13.52 -17.31
N GLY A 319 -0.96 -14.66 -17.00
CA GLY A 319 0.44 -14.71 -16.56
C GLY A 319 1.40 -14.07 -17.58
N GLN A 320 1.20 -14.34 -18.88
CA GLN A 320 2.01 -13.76 -19.95
C GLN A 320 1.81 -12.24 -20.11
N ALA A 321 0.57 -11.74 -19.99
CA ALA A 321 0.29 -10.30 -20.02
C ALA A 321 0.89 -9.60 -18.79
N PHE A 322 0.70 -10.18 -17.61
CA PHE A 322 1.24 -9.66 -16.36
C PHE A 322 2.78 -9.61 -16.37
N GLN A 323 3.43 -10.66 -16.88
CA GLN A 323 4.89 -10.71 -16.98
C GLN A 323 5.43 -9.62 -17.92
N ARG A 324 4.77 -9.37 -19.06
CA ARG A 324 5.13 -8.26 -19.97
C ARG A 324 5.00 -6.90 -19.29
N ALA A 325 3.97 -6.70 -18.47
CA ALA A 325 3.83 -5.47 -17.68
C ALA A 325 4.99 -5.29 -16.69
N VAL A 326 5.31 -6.33 -15.92
CA VAL A 326 6.43 -6.32 -14.97
C VAL A 326 7.76 -6.07 -15.68
N GLN A 327 7.97 -6.67 -16.85
CA GLN A 327 9.18 -6.42 -17.65
C GLN A 327 9.31 -4.95 -18.04
N CYS A 328 8.23 -4.30 -18.51
CA CYS A 328 8.26 -2.88 -18.81
C CYS A 328 8.55 -2.01 -17.58
N LEU A 329 8.01 -2.37 -16.40
CA LEU A 329 8.35 -1.69 -15.14
C LEU A 329 9.82 -1.91 -14.75
N HIS A 330 10.36 -3.10 -14.98
CA HIS A 330 11.75 -3.41 -14.74
C HIS A 330 12.68 -2.56 -15.60
N GLU A 331 12.42 -2.50 -16.91
CA GLU A 331 13.15 -1.68 -17.87
C GLU A 331 13.03 -0.18 -17.50
N ALA A 332 11.82 0.28 -17.11
CA ALA A 332 11.62 1.66 -16.67
C ALA A 332 12.49 2.00 -15.44
N LYS A 333 12.61 1.08 -14.47
CA LYS A 333 13.49 1.24 -13.32
C LYS A 333 14.95 1.36 -13.75
N GLN A 334 15.42 0.48 -14.64
CA GLN A 334 16.80 0.50 -15.11
C GLN A 334 17.16 1.84 -15.78
N GLU A 335 16.26 2.38 -16.61
CA GLU A 335 16.45 3.70 -17.22
C GLU A 335 16.37 4.82 -16.17
N TYR A 336 15.43 4.75 -15.24
CA TYR A 336 15.28 5.75 -14.18
C TYR A 336 16.49 5.79 -13.23
N ASP A 337 17.10 4.65 -12.93
CA ASP A 337 18.30 4.54 -12.08
C ASP A 337 19.51 5.26 -12.72
N LYS A 338 19.58 5.37 -14.05
CA LYS A 338 20.60 6.20 -14.74
C LYS A 338 20.42 7.68 -14.40
N VAL A 339 19.18 8.16 -14.41
CA VAL A 339 18.87 9.54 -14.00
C VAL A 339 19.17 9.74 -12.52
N GLN A 340 18.83 8.78 -11.66
CA GLN A 340 19.18 8.82 -10.23
C GLN A 340 20.69 8.98 -10.01
N ALA A 341 21.52 8.26 -10.76
CA ALA A 341 22.98 8.36 -10.65
C ALA A 341 23.47 9.78 -10.94
N ILE A 342 23.02 10.41 -12.03
CA ILE A 342 23.38 11.79 -12.40
C ILE A 342 23.00 12.79 -11.30
N TYR A 343 21.80 12.66 -10.73
CA TYR A 343 21.34 13.53 -9.64
C TYR A 343 22.12 13.29 -8.35
N SER A 344 22.40 12.03 -8.02
CA SER A 344 23.17 11.64 -6.85
C SER A 344 24.59 12.20 -6.89
N GLU A 345 25.28 12.12 -8.04
CA GLU A 345 26.62 12.69 -8.21
C GLU A 345 26.67 14.22 -8.07
N SER A 346 25.53 14.88 -8.27
CA SER A 346 25.40 16.33 -8.16
C SER A 346 24.89 16.80 -6.79
N MET A 347 24.73 15.89 -5.83
CA MET A 347 24.08 16.17 -4.54
C MET A 347 25.10 16.43 -3.42
N ASP A 348 24.88 17.46 -2.61
CA ASP A 348 25.57 17.62 -1.31
C ASP A 348 24.88 16.77 -0.24
N PHE A 349 25.21 15.48 -0.18
CA PHE A 349 24.65 14.56 0.82
C PHE A 349 25.00 14.95 2.26
N SER A 350 26.15 15.57 2.50
CA SER A 350 26.52 16.06 3.82
C SER A 350 25.57 17.16 4.31
N ALA A 351 25.08 18.02 3.40
CA ALA A 351 24.06 19.01 3.74
C ALA A 351 22.69 18.37 4.00
N VAL A 352 22.31 17.32 3.24
CA VAL A 352 21.08 16.55 3.49
C VAL A 352 21.12 15.86 4.84
N GLU A 353 22.25 15.25 5.21
CA GLU A 353 22.43 14.61 6.51
C GLU A 353 22.24 15.60 7.66
N ARG A 354 22.88 16.78 7.58
CA ARG A 354 22.68 17.86 8.56
C ARG A 354 21.23 18.34 8.62
N LEU A 355 20.54 18.41 7.48
CA LEU A 355 19.11 18.71 7.46
C LEU A 355 18.31 17.62 8.16
N GLY A 356 18.63 16.34 7.93
CA GLY A 356 18.03 15.21 8.61
C GLY A 356 18.23 15.26 10.13
N ASP A 357 19.41 15.65 10.60
CA ASP A 357 19.69 15.86 12.04
C ASP A 357 18.74 16.91 12.64
N ARG A 358 18.56 18.02 11.93
CA ARG A 358 17.67 19.10 12.38
C ARG A 358 16.22 18.64 12.45
N ILE A 359 15.73 17.96 11.41
CA ILE A 359 14.35 17.45 11.39
C ILE A 359 14.14 16.44 12.52
N LEU A 360 15.09 15.53 12.74
CA LEU A 360 15.00 14.58 13.84
C LEU A 360 14.97 15.30 15.20
N GLY A 361 15.78 16.34 15.40
CA GLY A 361 15.74 17.17 16.60
C GLY A 361 14.38 17.83 16.83
N GLU A 362 13.75 18.38 15.78
CA GLU A 362 12.39 18.95 15.85
C GLU A 362 11.34 17.89 16.21
N VAL A 363 11.45 16.70 15.63
CA VAL A 363 10.57 15.55 15.91
C VAL A 363 10.71 15.06 17.35
N LEU A 364 11.94 14.99 17.88
CA LEU A 364 12.18 14.60 19.27
C LEU A 364 11.67 15.66 20.26
N GLU A 365 11.74 16.93 19.91
CA GLU A 365 11.16 18.01 20.73
C GLU A 365 9.63 17.95 20.73
N LEU A 366 9.00 17.63 19.59
CA LEU A 366 7.56 17.35 19.53
C LEU A 366 7.20 16.16 20.41
N GLU A 367 7.97 15.07 20.34
CA GLU A 367 7.77 13.87 21.15
C GLU A 367 7.80 14.19 22.65
N ARG A 368 8.79 14.99 23.09
CA ARG A 368 8.93 15.41 24.49
C ARG A 368 7.72 16.20 24.97
N LYS A 369 7.25 17.17 24.18
CA LYS A 369 6.06 17.96 24.50
C LYS A 369 4.80 17.11 24.63
N ILE A 370 4.61 16.14 23.73
CA ILE A 370 3.45 15.23 23.79
C ILE A 370 3.54 14.35 25.04
N ARG A 371 4.73 13.83 25.37
CA ARG A 371 4.93 13.06 26.61
C ARG A 371 4.65 13.90 27.86
N GLU A 372 5.15 15.12 27.92
CA GLU A 372 4.90 16.05 29.04
C GLU A 372 3.41 16.42 29.18
N ALA A 373 2.66 16.50 28.07
CA ALA A 373 1.23 16.81 28.08
C ALA A 373 0.32 15.60 28.41
N THR A 374 0.85 14.38 28.32
CA THR A 374 0.10 13.12 28.54
C THR A 374 0.49 12.39 29.83
N ALA A 375 1.55 12.84 30.50
CA ALA A 375 1.94 12.45 31.85
C ALA A 375 1.16 13.26 32.90
#